data_AF-A0A7K3RRD7-F1
#
_entry.id   AF-A0A7K3RRD7-F1
#
_cell.length_a   1.000
_cell.length_b   1.000
_cell.length_c   1.000
_cell.angle_alpha   90.00
_cell.angle_beta   90.00
_cell.angle_gamma   90.00
#
_symmetry.space_group_name_H-M   'P 1'
#
loop_
_entity.id
_entity.type
_entity.pdbx_description
1 polymer ?
#
loop_
_entity_poly.entity_id
_entity_poly.type
_entity_poly.pdbx_seq_one_letter_code
_entity_poly.pdbx_strand_id
1 'polypeptide(L)'
;MPARPRIPDPRKGALEKFAFDLRQLGAGKVAVSWIAAQEDTEVSRPALYAALSGTRLPMGMTASTLLRWWAGNPDEENADVRSRDRIWGWIPRLPAGSDAHTQANEWKQRYLRLSRVESKRRAARDRSWKPTPPVQIDTPPVNSTS
;
A
#
# COMPACT_ATOMS: atom_id res chain seq x y z
N MET A 1 -4.82 0.54 27.55
CA MET A 1 -5.69 1.22 26.57
C MET A 1 -5.24 0.85 25.17
N PRO A 2 -6.12 0.40 24.26
CA PRO A 2 -5.73 0.23 22.86
C PRO A 2 -5.42 1.60 22.25
N ALA A 3 -4.30 1.72 21.54
CA ALA A 3 -3.95 2.94 20.83
C ALA A 3 -5.06 3.28 19.81
N ARG A 4 -5.67 4.45 19.94
CA ARG A 4 -6.65 4.93 18.95
C ARG A 4 -5.97 4.97 17.58
N PRO A 5 -6.55 4.39 16.52
CA PRO A 5 -5.95 4.42 15.19
C PRO A 5 -5.76 5.88 14.76
N ARG A 6 -4.51 6.30 14.55
CA ARG A 6 -4.20 7.65 14.06
C ARG A 6 -4.84 7.85 12.69
N ILE A 7 -5.65 8.88 12.55
CA ILE A 7 -6.17 9.32 11.26
C ILE A 7 -5.02 10.03 10.52
N PRO A 8 -4.71 9.65 9.27
CA PRO A 8 -3.69 10.35 8.48
C PRO A 8 -4.05 11.82 8.27
N ASP A 9 -3.09 12.72 8.40
CA ASP A 9 -3.27 14.14 8.14
C ASP A 9 -2.83 14.46 6.70
N PRO A 10 -3.77 14.80 5.78
CA PRO A 10 -3.45 15.02 4.38
C PRO A 10 -2.49 16.19 4.14
N ARG A 11 -2.27 17.06 5.12
CA ARG A 11 -1.37 18.21 5.02
C ARG A 11 0.09 17.87 5.32
N LYS A 12 0.36 16.73 5.95
CA LYS A 12 1.73 16.34 6.37
C LYS A 12 2.57 15.75 5.25
N GLY A 13 1.96 15.22 4.21
CA GLY A 13 2.68 14.69 3.06
C GLY A 13 1.86 13.81 2.13
N ALA A 14 2.46 13.44 1.00
CA ALA A 14 1.77 12.69 -0.06
C ALA A 14 1.28 11.30 0.38
N LEU A 15 2.01 10.61 1.27
CA LEU A 15 1.60 9.32 1.83
C LEU A 15 0.38 9.45 2.76
N GLU A 16 0.39 10.44 3.66
CA GLU A 16 -0.74 10.68 4.55
C GLU A 16 -1.96 11.15 3.76
N LYS A 17 -1.76 12.00 2.74
CA LYS A 17 -2.83 12.40 1.82
C LYS A 17 -3.41 11.21 1.07
N PHE A 18 -2.57 10.36 0.49
CA PHE A 18 -3.05 9.19 -0.25
C PHE A 18 -3.87 8.26 0.65
N ALA A 19 -3.39 7.98 1.86
CA ALA A 19 -4.12 7.15 2.82
C ALA A 19 -5.43 7.81 3.29
N PHE A 20 -5.45 9.14 3.47
CA PHE A 20 -6.64 9.90 3.80
C PHE A 20 -7.69 9.83 2.68
N ASP A 21 -7.30 10.15 1.44
CA ASP A 21 -8.19 10.07 0.27
C ASP A 21 -8.71 8.63 0.07
N LEU A 22 -7.86 7.63 0.31
CA LEU A 22 -8.23 6.21 0.17
C LEU A 22 -9.25 5.79 1.24
N ARG A 23 -9.16 6.32 2.46
CA ARG A 23 -10.20 6.15 3.49
C ARG A 23 -11.50 6.82 3.10
N GLN A 24 -11.45 8.00 2.48
CA GLN A 24 -12.66 8.67 2.00
C GLN A 24 -13.34 7.87 0.89
N LEU A 25 -12.56 7.31 -0.03
CA LEU A 25 -13.09 6.42 -1.07
C LEU A 25 -13.81 5.20 -0.47
N GLY A 26 -13.23 4.60 0.58
CA GLY A 26 -13.82 3.45 1.27
C GLY A 26 -14.96 3.79 2.24
N ALA A 27 -15.27 5.07 2.47
CA ALA A 27 -16.32 5.46 3.41
C ALA A 27 -17.70 5.07 2.86
N GLY A 28 -18.49 4.33 3.65
CA GLY A 28 -19.79 3.81 3.23
C GLY A 28 -19.71 2.64 2.23
N LYS A 29 -18.51 2.10 1.96
CA LYS A 29 -18.29 0.90 1.15
C LYS A 29 -18.06 -0.32 2.04
N VAL A 30 -17.74 -1.46 1.42
CA VAL A 30 -17.43 -2.70 2.12
C VAL A 30 -16.26 -2.52 3.09
N ALA A 31 -16.39 -3.12 4.28
CA ALA A 31 -15.39 -2.98 5.34
C ALA A 31 -14.09 -3.74 5.01
N VAL A 32 -12.95 -3.23 5.48
CA VAL A 32 -11.64 -3.89 5.32
C VAL A 32 -11.63 -5.32 5.86
N SER A 33 -12.32 -5.57 6.99
CA SER A 33 -12.45 -6.90 7.56
C SER A 33 -13.21 -7.87 6.64
N TRP A 34 -14.20 -7.37 5.92
CA TRP A 34 -14.97 -8.16 4.96
C TRP A 34 -14.15 -8.44 3.71
N ILE A 35 -13.43 -7.44 3.18
CA ILE A 35 -12.48 -7.61 2.06
C ILE A 35 -11.45 -8.69 2.41
N ALA A 36 -10.86 -8.62 3.60
CA ALA A 36 -9.84 -9.58 4.04
C ALA A 36 -10.35 -11.03 4.19
N ALA A 37 -11.66 -11.22 4.26
CA ALA A 37 -12.28 -12.53 4.39
C ALA A 37 -12.68 -13.15 3.04
N GLN A 38 -12.56 -12.42 1.93
CA GLN A 38 -12.87 -12.92 0.60
C GLN A 38 -11.81 -13.92 0.13
N GLU A 39 -12.24 -15.03 -0.46
CA GLU A 39 -11.35 -16.11 -0.93
C GLU A 39 -10.33 -15.62 -1.96
N ASP A 40 -10.73 -14.68 -2.81
CA ASP A 40 -9.87 -14.06 -3.84
C ASP A 40 -8.85 -13.05 -3.28
N THR A 41 -8.85 -12.80 -1.97
CA THR A 41 -7.96 -11.81 -1.35
C THR A 41 -6.68 -12.46 -0.85
N GLU A 42 -5.61 -12.30 -1.62
CA GLU A 42 -4.26 -12.77 -1.26
C GLU A 42 -3.55 -11.89 -0.21
N VAL A 43 -4.16 -10.77 0.20
CA VAL A 43 -3.53 -9.76 1.04
C VAL A 43 -4.01 -9.87 2.48
N SER A 44 -3.06 -9.93 3.42
CA SER A 44 -3.40 -10.06 4.83
C SER A 44 -4.16 -8.85 5.37
N ARG A 45 -5.10 -9.10 6.30
CA ARG A 45 -5.87 -8.05 6.99
C ARG A 45 -4.99 -6.94 7.59
N PRO A 46 -3.85 -7.22 8.26
CA PRO A 46 -2.97 -6.18 8.76
C PRO A 46 -2.36 -5.32 7.64
N ALA A 47 -2.05 -5.90 6.47
CA ALA A 47 -1.51 -5.15 5.35
C ALA A 47 -2.55 -4.14 4.81
N LEU A 48 -3.83 -4.54 4.73
CA LEU A 48 -4.92 -3.65 4.32
C LEU A 48 -5.08 -2.47 5.30
N TYR A 49 -5.08 -2.71 6.62
CA TYR A 49 -5.12 -1.60 7.59
C TYR A 49 -3.86 -0.73 7.56
N ALA A 50 -2.69 -1.35 7.35
CA ALA A 50 -1.44 -0.60 7.24
C ALA A 50 -1.45 0.35 6.03
N ALA A 51 -2.08 -0.04 4.92
CA ALA A 51 -2.27 0.82 3.75
C ALA A 51 -3.02 2.12 4.08
N LEU A 52 -3.95 2.06 5.04
CA LEU A 52 -4.75 3.19 5.48
C LEU A 52 -4.08 4.03 6.58
N SER A 53 -2.88 3.65 7.05
CA SER A 53 -2.20 4.36 8.12
C SER A 53 -1.45 5.62 7.68
N GLY A 54 -1.13 5.73 6.37
CA GLY A 54 -0.33 6.84 5.83
C GLY A 54 1.14 6.83 6.22
N THR A 55 1.62 5.80 6.92
CA THR A 55 3.00 5.69 7.42
C THR A 55 4.00 5.25 6.35
N ARG A 56 3.54 4.47 5.38
CA ARG A 56 4.34 3.93 4.27
C ARG A 56 3.48 3.74 3.04
N LEU A 57 4.11 3.75 1.87
CA LEU A 57 3.46 3.34 0.63
C LEU A 57 3.02 1.86 0.76
N PRO A 58 1.73 1.53 0.58
CA PRO A 58 1.28 0.15 0.51
C PRO A 58 1.89 -0.57 -0.70
N MET A 59 1.98 -1.90 -0.64
CA MET A 59 2.33 -2.70 -1.81
C MET A 59 1.26 -2.53 -2.90
N GLY A 60 1.66 -2.70 -4.16
CA GLY A 60 0.75 -2.54 -5.30
C GLY A 60 -0.45 -3.47 -5.18
N MET A 61 -0.23 -4.72 -4.81
CA MET A 61 -1.30 -5.69 -4.57
C MET A 61 -2.27 -5.19 -3.48
N THR A 62 -1.77 -4.75 -2.34
CA THR A 62 -2.59 -4.24 -1.23
C THR A 62 -3.45 -3.05 -1.63
N ALA A 63 -2.86 -2.07 -2.33
CA ALA A 63 -3.61 -0.92 -2.83
C ALA A 63 -4.65 -1.33 -3.86
N SER A 64 -4.27 -2.23 -4.77
CA SER A 64 -5.15 -2.73 -5.81
C SER A 64 -6.34 -3.51 -5.26
N THR A 65 -6.14 -4.39 -4.27
CA THR A 65 -7.21 -5.12 -3.59
C THR A 65 -8.24 -4.15 -3.00
N LEU A 66 -7.80 -3.12 -2.28
CA LEU A 66 -8.73 -2.11 -1.73
C LEU A 66 -9.50 -1.38 -2.83
N LEU A 67 -8.82 -1.01 -3.91
CA LEU A 67 -9.42 -0.27 -5.03
C LEU A 67 -10.40 -1.11 -5.84
N ARG A 68 -10.14 -2.42 -5.99
CA ARG A 68 -11.06 -3.37 -6.65
C ARG A 68 -12.44 -3.31 -6.00
N TRP A 69 -12.47 -3.33 -4.67
CA TRP A 69 -13.71 -3.30 -3.87
C TRP A 69 -14.34 -1.92 -3.69
N TRP A 70 -13.57 -0.84 -3.74
CA TRP A 70 -14.10 0.50 -3.45
C TRP A 70 -14.32 1.39 -4.67
N ALA A 71 -13.54 1.18 -5.75
CA ALA A 71 -13.65 1.93 -7.00
C ALA A 71 -14.13 1.08 -8.19
N GLY A 72 -13.88 -0.24 -8.18
CA GLY A 72 -14.16 -1.10 -9.33
C GLY A 72 -15.53 -1.77 -9.33
N ASN A 73 -16.00 -2.23 -8.18
CA ASN A 73 -17.13 -3.17 -8.05
C ASN A 73 -16.86 -4.51 -8.75
N PRO A 74 -16.40 -5.55 -8.01
CA PRO A 74 -16.06 -6.84 -8.61
C PRO A 74 -17.22 -7.54 -9.31
N ASP A 75 -18.46 -7.25 -8.92
CA ASP A 75 -19.66 -7.86 -9.51
C ASP A 75 -19.88 -7.42 -10.97
N GLU A 76 -19.28 -6.31 -11.38
CA GLU A 76 -19.32 -5.80 -12.76
C GLU A 76 -18.15 -6.29 -13.62
N GLU A 77 -17.22 -7.06 -13.04
CA GLU A 77 -16.05 -7.56 -13.78
C GLU A 77 -16.44 -8.68 -14.76
N ASN A 78 -16.07 -8.50 -16.03
CA ASN A 78 -16.14 -9.54 -17.03
C ASN A 78 -14.97 -10.54 -16.85
N ALA A 79 -15.29 -11.74 -16.36
CA ALA A 79 -14.34 -12.82 -16.11
C ALA A 79 -13.63 -13.33 -17.39
N ASP A 80 -14.23 -13.16 -18.56
CA ASP A 80 -13.64 -13.59 -19.84
C ASP A 80 -12.49 -12.69 -20.29
N VAL A 81 -12.42 -11.47 -19.75
CA VAL A 81 -11.32 -10.54 -20.04
C VAL A 81 -10.06 -10.99 -19.29
N ARG A 82 -9.16 -11.63 -20.05
CA ARG A 82 -7.85 -12.06 -19.56
C ARG A 82 -6.89 -10.87 -19.47
N SER A 83 -6.22 -10.74 -18.32
CA SER A 83 -5.12 -9.82 -18.13
C SER A 83 -3.91 -10.54 -17.56
N ARG A 84 -2.72 -10.17 -18.04
CA ARG A 84 -1.43 -10.64 -17.50
C ARG A 84 -0.99 -9.84 -16.27
N ASP A 85 -1.59 -8.67 -16.04
CA ASP A 85 -1.28 -7.83 -14.89
C ASP A 85 -1.99 -8.38 -13.65
N ARG A 86 -1.26 -9.05 -12.77
CA ARG A 86 -1.82 -9.60 -11.52
C ARG A 86 -2.29 -8.51 -10.56
N ILE A 87 -1.71 -7.31 -10.63
CA ILE A 87 -2.03 -6.23 -9.71
C ILE A 87 -3.27 -5.50 -10.22
N TRP A 88 -3.24 -4.97 -11.44
CA TRP A 88 -4.30 -4.09 -11.95
C TRP A 88 -5.16 -4.75 -13.04
N GLY A 89 -5.06 -6.07 -13.22
CA GLY A 89 -5.72 -6.78 -14.30
C GLY A 89 -7.23 -6.88 -14.18
N TRP A 90 -7.81 -6.53 -13.03
CA TRP A 90 -9.25 -6.40 -12.86
C TRP A 90 -9.82 -5.13 -13.51
N ILE A 91 -9.04 -4.05 -13.64
CA ILE A 91 -9.51 -2.79 -14.23
C ILE A 91 -10.05 -2.99 -15.66
N PRO A 92 -9.31 -3.62 -16.60
CA PRO A 92 -9.83 -3.84 -17.95
C PRO A 92 -11.03 -4.79 -18.02
N ARG A 93 -11.36 -5.50 -16.92
CA ARG A 93 -12.57 -6.34 -16.85
C ARG A 93 -13.83 -5.53 -16.59
N LEU A 94 -13.70 -4.30 -16.10
CA LEU A 94 -14.84 -3.41 -15.88
C LEU A 94 -15.39 -2.89 -17.22
N PRO A 95 -16.68 -2.56 -17.29
CA PRO A 95 -17.27 -2.00 -18.49
C PRO A 95 -16.53 -0.73 -18.94
N ALA A 96 -16.06 -0.71 -20.17
CA ALA A 96 -15.32 0.43 -20.70
C ALA A 96 -16.19 1.69 -20.70
N GLY A 97 -15.67 2.78 -20.15
CA GLY A 97 -16.39 4.06 -20.04
C GLY A 97 -17.32 4.18 -18.83
N SER A 98 -17.44 3.16 -17.98
CA SER A 98 -18.15 3.30 -16.71
C SER A 98 -17.40 4.22 -15.74
N ASP A 99 -18.13 4.80 -14.80
CA ASP A 99 -17.54 5.60 -13.72
C ASP A 99 -16.54 4.77 -12.90
N ALA A 100 -16.85 3.50 -12.65
CA ALA A 100 -15.98 2.57 -11.95
C ALA A 100 -14.66 2.33 -12.70
N HIS A 101 -14.72 2.09 -14.01
CA HIS A 101 -13.53 1.93 -14.84
C HIS A 101 -12.67 3.20 -14.87
N THR A 102 -13.30 4.37 -14.96
CA THR A 102 -12.60 5.66 -14.97
C THR A 102 -11.95 5.94 -13.61
N GLN A 103 -12.71 5.80 -12.52
CA GLN A 103 -12.23 6.01 -11.17
C GLN A 103 -11.09 5.04 -10.81
N ALA A 104 -11.21 3.75 -11.16
CA ALA A 104 -10.17 2.76 -10.96
C ALA A 104 -8.87 3.13 -11.67
N ASN A 105 -8.95 3.58 -12.93
CA ASN A 105 -7.79 4.05 -13.68
C ASN A 105 -7.14 5.28 -13.05
N GLU A 106 -7.93 6.27 -12.63
CA GLU A 106 -7.38 7.44 -11.93
C GLU A 106 -6.61 7.06 -10.68
N TRP A 107 -7.17 6.16 -9.87
CA TRP A 107 -6.54 5.67 -8.65
C TRP A 107 -5.25 4.88 -8.92
N LYS A 108 -5.24 4.02 -9.94
CA LYS A 108 -4.03 3.37 -10.43
C LYS A 108 -2.96 4.39 -10.80
N GLN A 109 -3.32 5.43 -11.57
CA GLN A 109 -2.37 6.48 -11.98
C GLN A 109 -1.86 7.31 -10.79
N ARG A 110 -2.72 7.61 -9.80
CA ARG A 110 -2.32 8.28 -8.55
C ARG A 110 -1.30 7.42 -7.78
N TYR A 111 -1.59 6.12 -7.63
CA TYR A 111 -0.68 5.18 -6.97
C TYR A 111 0.68 5.08 -7.70
N LEU A 112 0.67 4.90 -9.02
CA LEU A 112 1.92 4.77 -9.80
C LEU A 112 2.78 6.04 -9.78
N ARG A 113 2.15 7.22 -9.75
CA ARG A 113 2.87 8.49 -9.57
C ARG A 113 3.53 8.54 -8.19
N LEU A 114 2.78 8.21 -7.15
CA LEU A 114 3.28 8.20 -5.77
C LEU A 114 4.41 7.18 -5.59
N SER A 115 4.27 5.98 -6.16
CA SER A 115 5.29 4.93 -6.08
C SER A 115 6.61 5.35 -6.73
N ARG A 116 6.55 6.05 -7.87
CA ARG A 116 7.75 6.60 -8.53
C ARG A 116 8.44 7.64 -7.65
N VAL A 117 7.69 8.54 -7.00
CA VAL A 117 8.25 9.55 -6.09
C VAL A 117 8.93 8.88 -4.91
N GLU A 118 8.27 7.91 -4.27
CA GLU A 118 8.80 7.20 -3.11
C GLU A 118 10.02 6.33 -3.45
N SER A 119 10.03 5.67 -4.61
CA SER A 119 11.21 4.93 -5.07
C SER A 119 12.41 5.84 -5.31
N LYS A 120 12.21 7.03 -5.89
CA LYS A 120 13.27 8.02 -6.07
C LYS A 120 13.80 8.53 -4.72
N ARG A 121 12.91 8.80 -3.75
CA ARG A 121 13.29 9.21 -2.39
C ARG A 121 14.12 8.13 -1.68
N ARG A 122 13.72 6.86 -1.78
CA ARG A 122 14.48 5.74 -1.20
C ARG A 122 15.86 5.63 -1.83
N ALA A 123 15.95 5.64 -3.16
CA ALA A 123 17.22 5.58 -3.86
C ALA A 123 18.16 6.75 -3.50
N ALA A 124 17.62 7.97 -3.34
CA ALA A 124 18.41 9.12 -2.90
C ALA A 124 18.93 8.95 -1.46
N ARG A 125 18.09 8.43 -0.55
CA ARG A 125 18.49 8.15 0.84
C ARG A 125 19.57 7.08 0.91
N ASP A 126 19.43 6.01 0.14
CA ASP A 126 20.39 4.91 0.12
C ASP A 126 21.74 5.37 -0.45
N ARG A 127 21.75 6.27 -1.44
CA ARG A 127 22.99 6.92 -1.92
C ARG A 127 23.63 7.84 -0.90
N SER A 128 22.83 8.46 -0.02
CA SER A 128 23.33 9.33 1.06
C SER A 128 23.78 8.56 2.30
N TRP A 129 23.52 7.25 2.36
CA TRP A 129 23.90 6.41 3.48
C TRP A 129 25.43 6.29 3.55
N LYS A 130 26.00 6.74 4.66
CA LYS A 130 27.40 6.45 5.02
C LYS A 130 27.38 5.30 6.02
N PRO A 131 28.14 4.20 5.80
CA PRO A 131 28.29 3.17 6.80
C PRO A 131 28.84 3.80 8.09
N THR A 132 28.18 3.55 9.21
CA THR A 132 28.80 3.78 10.52
C THR A 132 30.00 2.83 10.61
N PRO A 133 31.21 3.32 10.93
CA PRO A 133 32.34 2.42 11.14
C PRO A 133 31.96 1.40 12.22
N PRO A 134 32.36 0.12 12.07
CA PRO A 134 32.04 -0.90 13.04
C PRO A 134 32.53 -0.46 14.43
N VAL A 135 31.65 -0.58 15.42
CA VAL A 135 32.01 -0.36 16.82
C VAL A 135 33.05 -1.43 17.17
N GLN A 136 34.28 -1.01 17.45
CA GLN A 136 35.30 -1.93 17.99
C GLN A 136 34.83 -2.37 19.37
N ILE A 137 34.56 -3.67 19.50
CA ILE A 137 34.32 -4.30 20.79
C ILE A 137 35.70 -4.72 21.29
N ASP A 138 36.19 -4.04 22.33
CA ASP A 138 37.44 -4.42 22.99
C ASP A 138 37.34 -5.87 23.47
N THR A 139 38.35 -6.67 23.14
CA THR A 139 38.42 -8.07 23.53
C THR A 139 38.69 -8.12 25.04
N PRO A 140 37.93 -8.89 25.84
CA PRO A 140 38.14 -8.95 27.28
C PRO A 140 39.53 -9.54 27.60
N PRO A 141 40.21 -9.06 28.66
CA PRO A 141 41.55 -9.53 29.01
C PRO A 141 41.53 -11.02 29.37
N VAL A 142 42.41 -11.78 28.71
CA VAL A 142 42.65 -13.19 29.04
C VAL A 142 43.47 -13.23 30.33
N ASN A 143 42.81 -13.55 31.44
CA ASN A 143 43.49 -13.82 32.70
C ASN A 143 44.37 -15.08 32.53
N SER A 144 45.67 -14.87 32.39
CA SER A 144 46.67 -15.92 32.48
C SER A 144 46.93 -16.21 33.95
N THR A 145 46.16 -17.12 34.54
CA THR A 145 46.54 -17.76 35.80
C THR A 145 47.63 -18.80 35.50
N SER A 146 48.86 -18.49 35.92
CA SER A 146 49.92 -19.48 36.20
C SER A 146 49.88 -19.85 37.67
#